data_AF-A0A5J5E799-F1
#
_entry.id   AF-A0A5J5E799-F1
#
_cell.length_a   1.000
_cell.length_b   1.000
_cell.length_c   1.000
_cell.angle_alpha   90.00
_cell.angle_beta   90.00
_cell.angle_gamma   90.00
#
_symmetry.space_group_name_H-M   'P 1'
#
loop_
_entity.id
_entity.type
_entity.pdbx_description
1 polymer ?
#
loop_
_entity_poly.entity_id
_entity_poly.type
_entity_poly.pdbx_seq_one_letter_code
_entity_poly.pdbx_strand_id
1 'polypeptide(L)'
;MRVCANCGDPLPSNMRSTAKYCGAACRKAAQRARQNKTDPSRPSSKPEPERDAKPAPLTGREFERMMDGSMEDELRHVRDRLKAYVDDPDTPANAMPNIVAKYLAVCEKLHSLSGGDPLAGLLDEQEVGEDAGASVV
;
A
#
# COMPACT_ATOMS: atom_id res chain seq x y z
N MET A 1 -42.79 37.97 -21.90
CA MET A 1 -42.82 36.90 -20.87
C MET A 1 -41.53 36.11 -20.96
N ARG A 2 -40.90 35.74 -19.84
CA ARG A 2 -39.69 34.90 -19.84
C ARG A 2 -40.11 33.43 -19.94
N VAL A 3 -39.43 32.64 -20.77
CA VAL A 3 -39.75 31.21 -21.00
C VAL A 3 -38.57 30.31 -20.66
N CYS A 4 -38.87 29.07 -20.26
CA CYS A 4 -37.88 28.10 -19.83
C CYS A 4 -37.07 27.59 -21.03
N ALA A 5 -35.74 27.67 -20.95
CA ALA A 5 -34.86 27.21 -22.02
C ALA A 5 -34.85 25.67 -22.24
N ASN A 6 -35.53 24.89 -21.39
CA ASN A 6 -35.61 23.43 -21.53
C ASN A 6 -37.00 22.93 -21.93
N CYS A 7 -38.08 23.51 -21.41
CA CYS A 7 -39.46 23.06 -21.67
C CYS A 7 -40.35 24.09 -22.38
N GLY A 8 -39.92 25.34 -22.53
CA GLY A 8 -40.71 26.39 -23.19
C GLY A 8 -41.80 27.04 -22.33
N ASP A 9 -42.12 26.49 -21.17
CA ASP A 9 -43.13 27.04 -20.27
C ASP A 9 -42.77 28.45 -19.74
N PRO A 10 -43.77 29.31 -19.46
CA PRO A 10 -43.52 30.62 -18.85
C PRO A 10 -42.87 30.46 -17.47
N LEU A 11 -41.83 31.26 -17.21
CA LEU A 11 -41.21 31.30 -15.89
C LEU A 11 -42.17 31.91 -14.88
N PRO A 12 -42.21 31.37 -13.65
CA PRO A 12 -43.05 31.93 -12.60
C PRO A 12 -42.54 33.33 -12.22
N SER A 13 -43.47 34.23 -11.89
CA SER A 13 -43.18 35.64 -11.61
C SER A 13 -42.27 35.85 -10.40
N ASN A 14 -42.29 34.92 -9.45
CA ASN A 14 -41.47 34.91 -8.23
C ASN A 14 -40.00 34.52 -8.46
N MET A 15 -39.61 34.22 -9.71
CA MET A 15 -38.23 33.83 -10.02
C MET A 15 -37.36 35.04 -10.33
N ARG A 16 -36.10 34.97 -9.87
CA ARG A 16 -35.06 35.98 -10.15
C ARG A 16 -35.03 36.33 -11.64
N SER A 17 -34.79 37.61 -11.97
CA SER A 17 -34.70 38.11 -13.35
C SER A 17 -33.72 37.33 -14.23
N THR A 18 -32.67 36.76 -13.62
CA THR A 18 -31.62 35.97 -14.27
C THR A 18 -31.93 34.47 -14.41
N ALA A 19 -33.08 33.99 -13.91
CA ALA A 19 -33.44 32.59 -14.02
C ALA A 19 -33.71 32.18 -15.48
N LYS A 20 -33.07 31.09 -15.92
CA LYS A 20 -33.14 30.55 -17.30
C LYS A 20 -34.05 29.31 -17.45
N TYR A 21 -34.40 28.67 -16.32
CA TYR A 21 -35.20 27.45 -16.28
C TYR A 21 -36.30 27.60 -15.25
N CYS A 22 -37.48 27.03 -15.51
CA CYS A 22 -38.63 27.07 -14.60
C CYS A 22 -38.39 26.36 -13.26
N GLY A 23 -37.41 25.45 -13.18
CA GLY A 23 -37.11 24.71 -11.95
C GLY A 23 -35.82 23.89 -12.02
N ALA A 24 -35.52 23.21 -10.90
CA ALA A 24 -34.33 22.35 -10.77
C ALA A 24 -34.36 21.16 -11.73
N ALA A 25 -35.53 20.60 -12.03
CA ALA A 25 -35.70 19.50 -12.98
C ALA A 25 -35.26 19.91 -14.39
N CYS A 26 -35.78 21.01 -14.92
CA CYS A 26 -35.38 21.56 -16.22
C CYS A 26 -33.90 21.96 -16.28
N ARG A 27 -33.34 22.46 -15.16
CA ARG A 27 -31.91 22.76 -15.08
C ARG A 27 -31.04 21.51 -15.21
N LYS A 28 -31.38 20.44 -14.48
CA LYS A 28 -30.66 19.16 -14.52
C LYS A 28 -30.84 18.45 -15.88
N ALA A 29 -32.03 18.48 -16.46
CA ALA A 29 -32.29 17.93 -17.79
C ALA A 29 -31.43 18.61 -18.86
N ALA A 30 -31.39 19.95 -18.87
CA ALA A 30 -30.55 20.71 -19.79
C ALA A 30 -29.04 20.46 -19.57
N GLN A 31 -28.61 20.20 -18.33
CA GLN A 31 -27.21 19.85 -18.03
C GLN A 31 -26.85 18.47 -18.58
N ARG A 32 -27.70 17.45 -18.37
CA ARG A 32 -27.50 16.10 -18.90
C ARG A 32 -27.51 16.11 -20.44
N ALA A 33 -28.42 16.86 -21.05
CA ALA A 33 -28.46 17.02 -22.51
C ALA A 33 -27.18 17.66 -23.07
N ARG A 34 -26.50 18.53 -22.31
CA ARG A 34 -25.20 19.08 -22.70
C ARG A 34 -24.08 18.05 -22.56
N GLN A 35 -24.08 17.27 -21.47
CA GLN A 35 -23.07 16.25 -21.21
C GLN A 35 -23.15 15.08 -22.20
N ASN A 36 -24.36 14.70 -22.63
CA ASN A 36 -24.55 13.62 -23.60
C ASN A 36 -24.28 14.04 -25.06
N LYS A 37 -24.25 15.35 -25.35
CA LYS A 37 -23.94 15.89 -26.68
C LYS A 37 -22.46 16.22 -26.86
N THR A 38 -21.70 16.31 -25.77
CA THR A 38 -20.25 16.46 -25.84
C THR A 38 -19.64 15.06 -25.93
N ASP A 39 -19.08 14.73 -27.10
CA ASP A 39 -18.08 13.67 -27.24
C ASP A 39 -17.11 13.66 -26.04
N PRO A 40 -16.62 12.50 -25.57
CA PRO A 40 -15.70 12.40 -24.43
C PRO A 40 -14.33 13.05 -24.68
N SER A 41 -14.13 13.73 -25.82
CA SER A 41 -12.85 14.28 -26.27
C SER A 41 -12.62 15.77 -25.95
N ARG A 42 -13.42 16.40 -25.07
CA ARG A 42 -13.12 17.76 -24.61
C ARG A 42 -12.34 17.71 -23.29
N PRO A 43 -11.03 18.03 -23.27
CA PRO A 43 -10.31 18.13 -22.01
C PRO A 43 -10.92 19.27 -21.20
N SER A 44 -11.66 18.91 -20.16
CA SER A 44 -12.11 19.84 -19.15
C SER A 44 -10.88 20.29 -18.37
N SER A 45 -10.31 21.43 -18.74
CA SER A 45 -9.33 22.17 -17.94
C SER A 45 -10.00 22.65 -16.64
N LYS A 46 -10.26 21.72 -15.73
CA LYS A 46 -10.31 21.98 -14.30
C LYS A 46 -8.93 21.57 -13.78
N PRO A 47 -8.24 22.40 -12.98
CA PRO A 47 -7.17 21.87 -12.15
C PRO A 47 -7.82 20.83 -11.24
N GLU A 48 -7.64 19.56 -11.57
CA GLU A 48 -7.93 18.48 -10.64
C GLU A 48 -7.00 18.68 -9.44
N PRO A 49 -7.49 18.56 -8.19
CA PRO A 49 -6.57 18.36 -7.07
C PRO A 49 -5.74 17.12 -7.44
N GLU A 50 -4.41 17.21 -7.27
CA GLU A 50 -3.47 16.12 -7.51
C GLU A 50 -4.07 14.83 -6.93
N ARG A 51 -4.67 14.02 -7.80
CA ARG A 51 -5.05 12.68 -7.46
C ARG A 51 -3.74 11.96 -7.52
N ASP A 52 -3.24 11.62 -6.34
CA ASP A 52 -2.09 10.76 -6.11
C ASP A 52 -1.97 9.80 -7.27
N ALA A 53 -0.94 10.03 -8.09
CA ALA A 53 -0.60 9.14 -9.17
C ALA A 53 -0.54 7.75 -8.53
N LYS A 54 -1.39 6.83 -8.99
CA LYS A 54 -1.32 5.44 -8.55
C LYS A 54 0.16 5.06 -8.66
N PRO A 55 0.80 4.61 -7.56
CA PRO A 55 2.22 4.30 -7.60
C PRO A 55 2.44 3.35 -8.76
N ALA A 56 3.49 3.62 -9.54
CA ALA A 56 3.83 2.80 -10.70
C ALA A 56 3.78 1.31 -10.28
N PRO A 57 3.29 0.40 -11.14
CA PRO A 57 3.31 -1.01 -10.83
C PRO A 57 4.75 -1.39 -10.48
N LEU A 58 4.92 -1.94 -9.26
CA LEU A 58 6.22 -2.34 -8.74
C LEU A 58 6.92 -3.19 -9.80
N THR A 59 8.22 -2.95 -10.03
CA THR A 59 9.02 -3.85 -10.85
C THR A 59 8.99 -5.24 -10.23
N GLY A 60 9.15 -6.30 -11.02
CA GLY A 60 9.13 -7.68 -10.49
C GLY A 60 10.04 -7.88 -9.28
N ARG A 61 11.20 -7.21 -9.29
CA ARG A 61 12.19 -7.20 -8.20
C ARG A 61 11.77 -6.40 -6.94
N GLU A 62 10.87 -5.43 -7.07
CA GLU A 62 10.28 -4.71 -5.93
C GLU A 62 9.08 -5.47 -5.35
N PHE A 63 8.29 -6.14 -6.20
CA PHE A 63 7.21 -7.04 -5.77
C PHE A 63 7.77 -8.28 -5.04
N GLU A 64 8.88 -8.84 -5.55
CA GLU A 64 9.55 -10.00 -4.97
C GLU A 64 10.18 -9.69 -3.60
N ARG A 65 10.70 -8.47 -3.40
CA ARG A 65 11.13 -7.97 -2.07
C ARG A 65 9.97 -7.66 -1.13
N MET A 66 8.80 -7.30 -1.64
CA MET A 66 7.59 -7.18 -0.82
C MET A 66 7.01 -8.57 -0.45
N MET A 67 7.40 -9.62 -1.19
CA MET A 67 7.10 -11.03 -0.95
C MET A 67 8.25 -11.78 -0.26
N ASP A 68 9.10 -11.10 0.53
CA ASP A 68 10.09 -11.79 1.38
C ASP A 68 9.44 -12.84 2.32
N GLY A 69 8.12 -12.72 2.55
CA GLY A 69 7.31 -13.76 3.18
C GLY A 69 7.29 -15.11 2.43
N SER A 70 7.43 -15.15 1.10
CA SER A 70 7.46 -16.40 0.32
C SER A 70 8.71 -17.23 0.62
N MET A 71 9.88 -16.61 0.72
CA MET A 71 11.12 -17.32 1.06
C MET A 71 11.11 -17.71 2.55
N GLU A 72 10.68 -16.79 3.42
CA GLU A 72 10.53 -17.06 4.83
C GLU A 72 9.56 -18.22 5.10
N ASP A 73 8.45 -18.31 4.36
CA ASP A 73 7.47 -19.39 4.44
C ASP A 73 8.03 -20.73 3.97
N GLU A 74 8.84 -20.74 2.90
CA GLU A 74 9.56 -21.93 2.47
C GLU A 74 10.54 -22.42 3.54
N LEU A 75 11.29 -21.51 4.17
CA LEU A 75 12.19 -21.86 5.27
C LEU A 75 11.44 -22.36 6.51
N ARG A 76 10.29 -21.75 6.86
CA ARG A 76 9.42 -22.25 7.94
C ARG A 76 8.94 -23.66 7.65
N HIS A 77 8.51 -23.93 6.41
CA HIS A 77 8.09 -25.26 5.98
C HIS A 77 9.23 -26.29 6.10
N VAL A 78 10.43 -25.96 5.63
CA VAL A 78 11.60 -26.85 5.71
C VAL A 78 12.01 -27.10 7.16
N ARG A 79 12.00 -26.06 8.00
CA ARG A 79 12.27 -26.18 9.44
C ARG A 79 11.29 -27.17 10.09
N ASP A 80 9.99 -27.02 9.85
CA ASP A 80 8.97 -27.87 10.47
C ASP A 80 9.12 -29.32 10.04
N ARG A 81 9.47 -29.55 8.78
CA ARG A 81 9.76 -30.89 8.24
C ARG A 81 11.02 -31.49 8.85
N LEU A 82 12.10 -30.72 8.98
CA LEU A 82 13.34 -31.17 9.62
C LEU A 82 13.11 -31.46 11.11
N LYS A 83 12.33 -30.64 11.81
CA LYS A 83 11.93 -30.88 13.20
C LYS A 83 11.19 -32.20 13.35
N ALA A 84 10.25 -32.50 12.45
CA ALA A 84 9.54 -33.77 12.45
C ALA A 84 10.48 -34.98 12.33
N TYR A 85 11.53 -34.90 11.51
CA TYR A 85 12.54 -35.95 11.42
C TYR A 85 13.45 -36.04 12.66
N VAL A 86 13.71 -34.92 13.35
CA VAL A 86 14.47 -34.95 14.62
C VAL A 86 13.66 -35.59 15.73
N ASP A 87 12.35 -35.32 15.77
CA ASP A 87 11.42 -35.82 16.79
C ASP A 87 10.98 -37.28 16.50
N ASP A 88 11.21 -37.80 15.29
CA ASP A 88 10.88 -39.17 14.88
C ASP A 88 11.93 -40.20 15.37
N PRO A 89 11.55 -41.14 16.26
CA PRO A 89 12.46 -42.15 16.80
C PRO A 89 12.93 -43.18 15.75
N ASP A 90 12.23 -43.32 14.62
CA ASP A 90 12.60 -44.24 13.54
C ASP A 90 13.66 -43.66 12.60
N THR A 91 14.06 -42.40 12.80
CA THR A 91 15.07 -41.75 11.97
C THR A 91 16.45 -42.38 12.19
N PRO A 92 17.15 -42.79 11.11
CA PRO A 92 18.38 -43.54 11.25
C PRO A 92 19.49 -42.67 11.86
N ALA A 93 20.20 -43.22 12.85
CA ALA A 93 21.18 -42.50 13.66
C ALA A 93 22.31 -41.86 12.85
N ASN A 94 22.66 -42.42 11.69
CA ASN A 94 23.66 -41.87 10.78
C ASN A 94 23.20 -40.58 10.07
N ALA A 95 21.88 -40.38 9.88
CA ALA A 95 21.32 -39.19 9.26
C ALA A 95 21.11 -38.05 10.27
N MET A 96 20.98 -38.38 11.55
CA MET A 96 20.62 -37.43 12.60
C MET A 96 21.55 -36.21 12.69
N PRO A 97 22.90 -36.35 12.66
CA PRO A 97 23.79 -35.18 12.70
C PRO A 97 23.60 -34.25 11.50
N ASN A 98 23.31 -34.80 10.32
CA ASN A 98 23.08 -34.02 9.10
C ASN A 98 21.74 -33.26 9.15
N ILE A 99 20.69 -33.92 9.64
CA ILE A 99 19.36 -33.34 9.79
C ILE A 99 19.41 -32.17 10.79
N VAL A 100 20.03 -32.37 11.96
CA VAL A 100 20.17 -31.33 13.00
C VAL A 100 21.01 -30.16 12.49
N ALA A 101 22.13 -30.41 11.79
CA ALA A 101 22.95 -29.35 11.21
C ALA A 101 22.17 -28.49 10.20
N LYS A 102 21.37 -29.13 9.33
CA LYS A 102 20.50 -28.42 8.37
C LYS A 102 19.38 -27.65 9.08
N TYR A 103 18.80 -28.22 10.13
CA TYR A 103 17.75 -27.57 10.92
C TYR A 103 18.28 -26.26 11.55
N LEU A 104 19.44 -26.31 12.20
CA LEU A 104 20.08 -25.12 12.77
C LEU A 104 20.39 -24.05 11.73
N ALA A 105 20.93 -24.45 10.56
CA ALA A 105 21.22 -23.51 9.48
C ALA A 105 19.96 -22.81 8.94
N VAL A 106 18.81 -23.49 8.94
CA VAL A 106 17.52 -22.88 8.56
C VAL A 106 17.02 -21.93 9.65
N CYS A 107 17.16 -22.30 10.93
CA CYS A 107 16.82 -21.43 12.05
C CYS A 107 17.65 -20.13 12.06
N GLU A 108 18.96 -20.22 11.82
CA GLU A 108 19.85 -19.06 11.70
C GLU A 108 19.41 -18.14 10.56
N LYS A 109 19.12 -18.70 9.37
CA LYS A 109 18.64 -17.92 8.22
C LYS A 109 17.31 -17.24 8.49
N LEU A 110 16.35 -17.92 9.12
CA LEU A 110 15.07 -17.32 9.52
C LEU A 110 15.28 -16.17 10.51
N HIS A 111 16.19 -16.32 11.46
CA HIS A 111 16.51 -15.27 12.42
C HIS A 111 17.16 -14.05 11.75
N SER A 112 18.04 -14.27 10.78
CA SER A 112 18.63 -13.18 9.98
C SER A 112 17.59 -12.49 9.08
N LEU A 113 16.67 -13.23 8.48
CA LEU A 113 15.62 -12.70 7.59
C LEU A 113 14.53 -11.93 8.35
N SER A 114 14.20 -12.35 9.58
CA SER A 114 13.21 -11.70 10.44
C SER A 114 13.64 -10.29 10.93
N GLY A 115 14.79 -9.79 10.49
CA GLY A 115 15.28 -8.45 10.85
C GLY A 115 16.39 -8.43 11.89
N GLY A 116 16.98 -9.58 12.22
CA GLY A 116 18.04 -9.68 13.22
C GLY A 116 17.56 -9.34 14.64
N ASP A 117 18.39 -9.64 15.63
CA ASP A 117 18.09 -9.32 17.02
C ASP A 117 17.90 -7.79 17.16
N PRO A 118 16.73 -7.28 17.58
CA PRO A 118 16.52 -5.84 17.76
C PRO A 118 17.49 -5.21 18.77
N LEU A 119 18.19 -6.02 19.57
CA LEU A 119 19.25 -5.59 20.47
C LEU A 119 20.62 -5.41 19.78
N ALA A 120 20.91 -6.15 18.72
CA ALA A 120 22.20 -6.09 18.02
C ALA A 120 22.41 -4.74 17.30
N GLY A 121 21.33 -4.12 16.82
CA GLY A 121 21.39 -2.76 16.26
C GLY A 121 21.51 -1.66 17.32
N LEU A 122 21.11 -1.92 18.57
CA LEU A 122 21.19 -0.96 19.69
C LEU A 122 22.58 -0.92 20.35
N LEU A 123 23.35 -2.01 20.24
CA LEU A 123 24.69 -2.12 20.80
C LEU A 123 25.75 -1.41 19.95
N ASP A 124 25.49 -1.17 18.67
CA ASP A 124 26.41 -0.49 17.75
C ASP A 124 26.34 1.06 17.87
N GLU A 125 25.27 1.60 18.47
CA GLU A 125 25.09 3.06 18.68
C GLU A 125 25.56 3.57 20.06
N GLN A 126 26.12 2.70 20.91
CA GLN A 126 26.75 3.10 22.19
C GLN A 126 28.29 3.09 22.09
N GLU A 127 28.86 3.81 21.12
CA GLU A 127 30.21 4.36 21.29
C GLU A 127 30.10 5.51 22.31
N VAL A 128 30.17 5.18 23.60
CA VAL A 128 30.28 6.14 24.69
C VAL A 128 31.59 6.90 24.51
N GLY A 129 31.50 8.17 24.10
CA GLY A 129 32.60 9.11 24.16
C GLY A 129 33.00 9.36 25.61
N GLU A 130 33.92 8.54 26.12
CA GLU A 130 34.68 8.84 27.33
C GLU A 130 35.74 9.91 26.98
N ASP A 131 35.47 11.17 27.31
CA ASP A 131 36.36 12.02 28.12
C ASP A 131 35.83 13.46 28.21
N ALA A 132 34.88 13.69 29.11
CA ALA A 132 34.55 15.02 29.60
C ALA A 132 35.11 15.18 31.03
N GLY A 133 36.44 15.29 31.13
CA GLY A 133 37.15 15.60 32.37
C GLY A 133 37.40 17.09 32.54
N ALA A 134 36.38 17.87 32.88
CA ALA A 134 36.57 19.22 33.41
C ALA A 134 37.17 19.14 34.83
N SER A 135 38.28 19.85 35.06
CA SER A 135 38.64 20.29 36.41
C SER A 135 39.18 21.72 36.38
N VAL A 136 38.35 22.60 36.93
CA VAL A 136 38.63 23.97 37.35
C VAL A 136 39.54 23.93 38.60
N VAL A 137 40.61 24.74 38.61
CA VAL A 137 41.05 25.74 39.61
C VAL A 137 42.44 26.24 39.21
#